data_AF-A0A2P8CGB1-F1
#
_entry.id   AF-A0A2P8CGB1-F1
#
_cell.length_a   1.000
_cell.length_b   1.000
_cell.length_c   1.000
_cell.angle_alpha   90.00
_cell.angle_beta   90.00
_cell.angle_gamma   90.00
#
_symmetry.space_group_name_H-M   'P 1'
#
loop_
_entity.id
_entity.type
_entity.pdbx_description
1 polymer ?
#
loop_
_entity_poly.entity_id
_entity_poly.type
_entity_poly.pdbx_seq_one_letter_code
_entity_poly.pdbx_strand_id
1 'polypeptide(L)'
;MDVGRNYQFSDAQLIRIGSEIKNLLPLYMRQLSDHTPAINEDFLLHFQRTLKEAKSVPATDSLDEEISLMEEEIAAKMEHACIVFRSLRLYIQAAFPHDRRVWEQLGFCDYQRASTNRNQMLMKLQELQRLVEKHRAALQVVHCPPDYYWQIRVLRGELQSMGQKLNQQQVEQKRLQSLRLARMNALYSKVLLISDVAKKVFTDQPQVIDMFKLPKQLATAV
;
A
#
# COMPACT_ATOMS: atom_id res chain seq x y z
N MET A 1 3.60 11.71 -11.60
CA MET A 1 2.22 12.11 -11.97
C MET A 1 1.33 10.96 -11.61
N ASP A 2 0.47 11.12 -10.59
CA ASP A 2 -0.56 10.13 -10.30
C ASP A 2 -1.52 10.08 -11.48
N VAL A 3 -1.46 8.99 -12.24
CA VAL A 3 -2.35 8.76 -13.37
C VAL A 3 -3.69 8.36 -12.78
N GLY A 4 -4.67 9.28 -12.75
CA GLY A 4 -6.02 8.98 -12.28
C GLY A 4 -6.73 7.93 -13.15
N ARG A 5 -7.85 7.42 -12.65
CA ARG A 5 -8.75 6.55 -13.43
C ARG A 5 -9.42 7.35 -14.53
N ASN A 6 -9.35 6.88 -15.77
CA ASN A 6 -9.91 7.57 -16.95
C ASN A 6 -11.35 7.16 -17.29
N TYR A 7 -11.96 6.29 -16.49
CA TYR A 7 -13.29 5.74 -16.67
C TYR A 7 -14.10 5.80 -15.36
N GLN A 8 -15.42 5.84 -15.46
CA GLN A 8 -16.32 6.12 -14.32
C GLN A 8 -17.11 4.91 -13.83
N PHE A 9 -16.69 3.71 -14.21
CA PHE A 9 -17.29 2.45 -13.81
C PHE A 9 -16.24 1.55 -13.15
N SER A 10 -16.66 0.43 -12.56
CA SER A 10 -15.73 -0.45 -11.85
C SER A 10 -14.79 -1.18 -12.82
N ASP A 11 -13.62 -1.60 -12.32
CA ASP A 11 -12.67 -2.44 -13.07
C ASP A 11 -13.34 -3.74 -13.56
N ALA A 12 -14.23 -4.31 -12.74
CA ALA A 12 -15.01 -5.49 -13.11
C ALA A 12 -15.95 -5.22 -14.29
N GLN A 13 -16.62 -4.07 -14.31
CA GLN A 13 -17.45 -3.65 -15.43
C GLN A 13 -16.60 -3.43 -16.69
N LEU A 14 -15.43 -2.79 -16.58
CA LEU A 14 -14.53 -2.60 -17.71
C LEU A 14 -14.05 -3.94 -18.30
N ILE A 15 -13.68 -4.88 -17.44
CA ILE A 15 -13.27 -6.23 -17.86
C ILE A 15 -14.41 -6.95 -18.59
N ARG A 16 -15.65 -6.83 -18.08
CA ARG A 16 -16.83 -7.42 -18.70
C ARG A 16 -17.05 -6.85 -20.09
N ILE A 17 -17.10 -5.53 -20.22
CA ILE A 17 -17.27 -4.83 -21.50
C ILE A 17 -16.15 -5.21 -22.48
N GLY A 18 -14.89 -5.20 -22.02
CA GLY A 18 -13.76 -5.60 -22.84
C GLY A 18 -13.85 -7.06 -23.31
N SER A 19 -14.43 -7.95 -22.50
CA SER A 19 -14.66 -9.34 -22.88
C SER A 19 -15.81 -9.49 -23.88
N GLU A 20 -16.88 -8.72 -23.73
CA GLU A 20 -18.00 -8.67 -24.69
C GLU A 20 -17.49 -8.14 -26.06
N ILE A 21 -16.80 -7.00 -26.07
CA ILE A 21 -16.21 -6.41 -27.28
C ILE A 21 -15.20 -7.34 -27.95
N LYS A 22 -14.40 -8.09 -27.16
CA LYS A 22 -13.48 -9.10 -27.71
C LYS A 22 -14.22 -10.13 -28.56
N ASN A 23 -15.42 -10.53 -28.16
CA ASN A 23 -16.21 -11.53 -28.87
C ASN A 23 -16.91 -10.93 -30.10
N LEU A 24 -17.24 -9.64 -30.07
CA LEU A 24 -17.89 -8.94 -31.17
C LEU A 24 -16.91 -8.53 -32.28
N LEU A 25 -15.71 -8.09 -31.93
CA LEU A 25 -14.71 -7.58 -32.87
C LEU A 25 -14.49 -8.48 -34.09
N PRO A 26 -14.29 -9.81 -33.97
CA PRO A 26 -14.10 -10.69 -35.13
C PRO A 26 -15.30 -10.72 -36.09
N LEU A 27 -16.52 -10.55 -35.58
CA LEU A 27 -17.76 -10.60 -36.38
C LEU A 27 -17.90 -9.36 -37.26
N TYR A 28 -17.41 -8.21 -36.78
CA TYR A 28 -17.55 -6.91 -37.42
C TYR A 28 -16.22 -6.37 -37.96
N MET A 29 -15.15 -7.16 -37.90
CA MET A 29 -13.77 -6.73 -38.17
C MET A 29 -13.63 -6.10 -39.56
N ARG A 30 -14.22 -6.74 -40.58
CA ARG A 30 -14.12 -6.28 -41.96
C ARG A 30 -14.72 -4.88 -42.13
N GLN A 31 -15.92 -4.65 -41.61
CA GLN A 31 -16.58 -3.34 -41.71
C GLN A 31 -15.81 -2.26 -40.94
N LEU A 32 -15.27 -2.62 -39.78
CA LEU A 32 -14.45 -1.73 -38.96
C LEU A 32 -13.11 -1.40 -39.66
N SER A 33 -12.45 -2.38 -40.27
CA SER A 33 -11.17 -2.21 -40.97
C SER A 33 -11.30 -1.44 -42.28
N ASP A 34 -12.40 -1.62 -43.01
CA ASP A 34 -12.67 -0.90 -44.26
C ASP A 34 -12.77 0.61 -44.03
N HIS A 35 -13.38 1.02 -42.91
CA HIS A 35 -13.47 2.43 -42.52
C HIS A 35 -12.24 2.91 -41.74
N THR A 36 -11.62 2.05 -40.93
CA THR A 36 -10.48 2.39 -40.09
C THR A 36 -9.43 1.28 -40.15
N PRO A 37 -8.50 1.34 -41.12
CA PRO A 37 -7.51 0.29 -41.35
C PRO A 37 -6.61 -0.06 -40.15
N ALA A 38 -6.52 0.86 -39.17
CA ALA A 38 -5.83 0.62 -37.91
C ALA A 38 -6.54 -0.38 -36.98
N ILE A 39 -7.83 -0.66 -37.19
CA ILE A 39 -8.58 -1.73 -36.52
C ILE A 39 -8.50 -2.96 -37.40
N ASN A 40 -7.37 -3.66 -37.34
CA ASN A 40 -7.07 -4.86 -38.10
C ASN A 40 -6.80 -6.05 -37.16
N GLU A 41 -6.31 -7.16 -37.72
CA GLU A 41 -5.96 -8.36 -36.96
C GLU A 41 -4.90 -8.09 -35.87
N ASP A 42 -3.89 -7.27 -36.16
CA ASP A 42 -2.86 -6.89 -35.17
C ASP A 42 -3.49 -6.11 -34.00
N PHE A 43 -4.41 -5.20 -34.29
CA PHE A 43 -5.15 -4.48 -33.26
C PHE A 43 -5.94 -5.44 -32.37
N LEU A 44 -6.61 -6.46 -32.95
CA LEU A 44 -7.34 -7.48 -32.21
C LEU A 44 -6.40 -8.26 -31.28
N LEU A 45 -5.24 -8.70 -31.78
CA LEU A 45 -4.23 -9.40 -30.98
C LEU A 45 -3.76 -8.54 -29.81
N HIS A 46 -3.45 -7.26 -30.07
CA HIS A 46 -3.07 -6.31 -29.03
C HIS A 46 -4.19 -6.07 -28.02
N PHE A 47 -5.44 -5.95 -28.46
CA PHE A 47 -6.59 -5.79 -27.58
C PHE A 47 -6.79 -7.00 -26.66
N GLN A 48 -6.72 -8.21 -27.20
CA GLN A 48 -6.81 -9.45 -26.43
C GLN A 48 -5.68 -9.56 -25.39
N ARG A 49 -4.46 -9.17 -25.77
CA ARG A 49 -3.32 -9.10 -24.86
C ARG A 49 -3.56 -8.08 -23.74
N THR A 50 -4.00 -6.87 -24.07
CA THR A 50 -4.32 -5.83 -23.07
C THR A 50 -5.40 -6.28 -22.09
N LEU A 51 -6.45 -6.96 -22.58
CA LEU A 51 -7.49 -7.53 -21.73
C LEU A 51 -6.94 -8.61 -20.78
N LYS A 52 -6.06 -9.49 -21.28
CA LYS A 52 -5.40 -10.51 -20.46
C LYS A 52 -4.50 -9.89 -19.40
N GLU A 53 -3.71 -8.89 -19.78
CA GLU A 53 -2.82 -8.16 -18.85
C GLU A 53 -3.63 -7.44 -17.76
N ALA A 54 -4.74 -6.79 -18.11
CA ALA A 54 -5.64 -6.16 -17.14
C ALA A 54 -6.25 -7.17 -16.14
N LYS A 55 -6.64 -8.37 -16.60
CA LYS A 55 -7.15 -9.45 -15.75
C LYS A 55 -6.08 -10.08 -14.85
N SER A 56 -4.80 -10.01 -15.24
CA SER A 56 -3.71 -10.70 -14.54
C SER A 56 -3.17 -9.96 -13.32
N VAL A 57 -3.52 -8.68 -13.13
CA VAL A 57 -3.01 -7.92 -11.98
C VAL A 57 -3.74 -8.34 -10.70
N PRO A 58 -3.05 -8.95 -9.71
CA PRO A 58 -3.69 -9.42 -8.49
C PRO A 58 -4.34 -8.29 -7.70
N ALA A 59 -5.36 -8.62 -6.91
CA ALA A 59 -5.93 -7.69 -5.95
C ALA A 59 -4.95 -7.41 -4.82
N THR A 60 -5.04 -6.23 -4.22
CA THR A 60 -4.21 -5.86 -3.08
C THR A 60 -4.84 -6.21 -1.75
N ASP A 61 -6.06 -6.74 -1.73
CA ASP A 61 -6.83 -7.00 -0.50
C ASP A 61 -6.00 -7.78 0.56
N SER A 62 -5.28 -8.82 0.15
CA SER A 62 -4.42 -9.59 1.05
C SER A 62 -3.22 -8.79 1.57
N LEU A 63 -2.63 -7.93 0.73
CA LEU A 63 -1.55 -7.02 1.17
C LEU A 63 -2.08 -5.94 2.10
N ASP A 64 -3.30 -5.46 1.88
CA ASP A 64 -3.95 -4.44 2.70
C ASP A 64 -4.22 -4.99 4.11
N GLU A 65 -4.67 -6.25 4.20
CA GLU A 65 -4.82 -6.99 5.45
C GLU A 65 -3.46 -7.20 6.15
N GLU A 66 -2.44 -7.70 5.44
CA GLU A 66 -1.10 -7.92 6.00
C GLU A 66 -0.46 -6.63 6.54
N ILE A 67 -0.59 -5.52 5.79
CA ILE A 67 -0.12 -4.19 6.21
C ILE A 67 -0.82 -3.77 7.50
N SER A 68 -2.15 -3.91 7.57
CA SER A 68 -2.93 -3.52 8.73
C SER A 68 -2.53 -4.32 9.98
N LEU A 69 -2.38 -5.64 9.85
CA LEU A 69 -1.92 -6.51 10.93
C LEU A 69 -0.51 -6.12 11.43
N MET A 70 0.42 -5.82 10.53
CA MET A 70 1.75 -5.36 10.92
C MET A 70 1.74 -4.01 11.62
N GLU A 71 0.86 -3.09 11.22
CA GLU A 71 0.71 -1.79 11.91
C GLU A 71 0.21 -1.97 13.34
N GLU A 72 -0.74 -2.90 13.56
CA GLU A 72 -1.21 -3.27 14.90
C GLU A 72 -0.10 -3.91 15.74
N GLU A 73 0.66 -4.85 15.17
CA GLU A 73 1.80 -5.48 15.86
C GLU A 73 2.89 -4.46 16.23
N ILE A 74 3.21 -3.52 15.33
CA ILE A 74 4.14 -2.43 15.61
C ILE A 74 3.63 -1.55 16.74
N ALA A 75 2.34 -1.20 16.74
CA ALA A 75 1.73 -0.40 17.80
C ALA A 75 1.83 -1.11 19.16
N ALA A 76 1.52 -2.41 19.22
CA ALA A 76 1.66 -3.22 20.43
C ALA A 76 3.12 -3.28 20.93
N LYS A 77 4.09 -3.38 20.02
CA LYS A 77 5.53 -3.38 20.37
C LYS A 77 6.01 -2.00 20.82
N MET A 78 5.46 -0.91 20.28
CA MET A 78 5.72 0.44 20.75
C MET A 78 5.15 0.67 22.17
N GLU A 79 3.95 0.17 22.46
CA GLU A 79 3.38 0.17 23.81
C GLU A 79 4.28 -0.60 24.79
N HIS A 80 4.76 -1.78 24.39
CA HIS A 80 5.69 -2.56 25.20
C HIS A 80 7.01 -1.83 25.44
N ALA A 81 7.55 -1.15 24.43
CA ALA A 81 8.71 -0.27 24.61
C ALA A 81 8.43 0.82 25.66
N CYS A 82 7.26 1.46 25.63
CA CYS A 82 6.86 2.44 26.64
C CYS A 82 6.77 1.84 28.05
N ILE A 83 6.37 0.57 28.20
CA ILE A 83 6.38 -0.12 29.49
C ILE A 83 7.82 -0.33 29.98
N VAL A 84 8.71 -0.80 29.11
CA VAL A 84 10.14 -1.00 29.44
C VAL A 84 10.78 0.32 29.89
N PHE A 85 10.50 1.42 29.21
CA PHE A 85 10.94 2.77 29.60
C PHE A 85 10.46 3.16 31.00
N ARG A 86 9.16 2.99 31.28
CA ARG A 86 8.56 3.32 32.58
C ARG A 86 9.16 2.49 33.71
N SER A 87 9.38 1.20 33.48
CA SER A 87 10.00 0.31 34.47
C SER A 87 11.45 0.68 34.75
N LEU A 88 12.26 0.92 33.71
CA LEU A 88 13.66 1.32 33.88
C LEU A 88 13.82 2.68 34.55
N ARG A 89 12.88 3.60 34.35
CA ARG A 89 12.87 4.88 35.05
C ARG A 89 12.91 4.69 36.57
N LEU A 90 12.14 3.76 37.11
CA LEU A 90 12.09 3.52 38.56
C LEU A 90 13.45 3.06 39.09
N TYR A 91 14.11 2.12 38.40
CA TYR A 91 15.45 1.65 38.78
C TYR A 91 16.49 2.75 38.69
N ILE A 92 16.44 3.58 37.65
CA ILE A 92 17.41 4.66 37.47
C ILE A 92 17.23 5.74 38.55
N GLN A 93 15.99 6.09 38.89
CA GLN A 93 15.73 7.03 39.99
C GLN A 93 16.20 6.48 41.35
N ALA A 94 16.07 5.17 41.57
CA ALA A 94 16.60 4.52 42.76
C ALA A 94 18.14 4.49 42.80
N ALA A 95 18.80 4.24 41.66
CA ALA A 95 20.26 4.17 41.57
C ALA A 95 20.93 5.56 41.68
N PHE A 96 20.22 6.61 41.30
CA PHE A 96 20.73 7.99 41.24
C PHE A 96 19.76 8.98 41.89
N PRO A 97 19.46 8.88 43.19
CA PRO A 97 18.38 9.64 43.85
C PRO A 97 18.61 11.16 43.85
N HIS A 98 19.86 11.62 43.71
CA HIS A 98 20.24 13.04 43.76
C HIS A 98 20.89 13.55 42.47
N ASP A 99 21.02 12.71 41.43
CA ASP A 99 21.64 13.11 40.16
C ASP A 99 20.59 13.36 39.07
N ARG A 100 20.06 14.59 39.09
CA ARG A 100 19.08 15.04 38.11
C ARG A 100 19.63 15.06 36.68
N ARG A 101 20.95 15.17 36.48
CA ARG A 101 21.54 15.16 35.14
C ARG A 101 21.40 13.78 34.49
N VAL A 102 21.56 12.71 35.25
CA VAL A 102 21.31 11.34 34.78
C VAL A 102 19.83 11.15 34.41
N TRP A 103 18.91 11.76 35.16
CA TRP A 103 17.48 11.69 34.86
C TRP A 103 17.11 12.47 33.58
N GLU A 104 17.72 13.64 33.37
CA GLU A 104 17.50 14.45 32.18
C GLU A 104 18.09 13.80 30.92
N GLN A 105 19.24 13.10 31.03
CA GLN A 105 19.82 12.32 29.93
C GLN A 105 18.91 11.21 29.40
N LEU A 106 17.93 10.76 30.18
CA LEU A 106 16.96 9.75 29.75
C LEU A 106 15.83 10.32 28.90
N GLY A 107 15.66 11.64 28.89
CA GLY A 107 14.55 12.29 28.21
C GLY A 107 13.20 11.77 28.72
N PHE A 108 13.02 11.66 30.05
CA PHE A 108 11.79 11.14 30.66
C PHE A 108 10.52 11.93 30.28
N CYS A 109 10.66 13.17 29.79
CA CYS A 109 9.55 13.96 29.26
C CYS A 109 9.31 13.71 27.75
N ASP A 110 10.30 13.17 27.03
CA ASP A 110 10.28 13.06 25.57
C ASP A 110 9.79 11.70 25.06
N TYR A 111 9.75 10.66 25.92
CA TYR A 111 9.31 9.32 25.48
C TYR A 111 7.82 9.28 25.11
N GLN A 112 6.99 10.15 25.68
CA GLN A 112 5.57 10.29 25.29
C GLN A 112 5.45 10.74 23.83
N ARG A 113 6.34 11.62 23.36
CA ARG A 113 6.38 12.02 21.95
C ARG A 113 6.84 10.86 21.06
N ALA A 114 7.77 10.05 21.55
CA ALA A 114 8.22 8.86 20.84
C ALA A 114 7.17 7.74 20.76
N SER A 115 6.16 7.73 21.65
CA SER A 115 5.10 6.71 21.67
C SER A 115 4.17 6.75 20.46
N THR A 116 4.18 7.85 19.68
CA THR A 116 3.35 7.99 18.47
C THR A 116 4.16 7.86 17.19
N ASN A 117 5.49 7.74 17.28
CA ASN A 117 6.36 7.69 16.12
C ASN A 117 7.44 6.61 16.27
N ARG A 118 7.35 5.57 15.43
CA ARG A 118 8.29 4.44 15.41
C ARG A 118 9.76 4.86 15.32
N ASN A 119 10.10 5.83 14.49
CA ASN A 119 11.50 6.25 14.31
C ASN A 119 12.03 6.93 15.56
N GLN A 120 11.21 7.76 16.20
CA GLN A 120 11.56 8.37 17.49
C GLN A 120 11.68 7.29 18.58
N MET A 121 10.79 6.29 18.60
CA MET A 121 10.89 5.15 19.53
C MET A 121 12.19 4.38 19.34
N LEU A 122 12.60 4.10 18.10
CA LEU A 122 13.87 3.41 17.81
C LEU A 122 15.08 4.19 18.29
N MET A 123 15.10 5.52 18.07
CA MET A 123 16.15 6.39 18.59
C MET A 123 16.20 6.37 20.12
N LYS A 124 15.03 6.49 20.76
CA LYS A 124 14.92 6.43 22.22
C LYS A 124 15.40 5.10 22.77
N LEU A 125 14.98 3.97 22.19
CA LEU A 125 15.45 2.64 22.61
C LEU A 125 16.98 2.51 22.48
N GLN A 126 17.58 3.11 21.46
CA GLN A 126 19.03 3.14 21.31
C GLN A 126 19.73 3.97 22.40
N GLU A 127 19.19 5.15 22.74
CA GLU A 127 19.68 5.98 23.84
C GLU A 127 19.58 5.24 25.18
N LEU A 128 18.41 4.63 25.45
CA LEU A 128 18.17 3.86 26.67
C LEU A 128 19.13 2.67 26.79
N GLN A 129 19.36 1.93 25.69
CA GLN A 129 20.30 0.82 25.69
C GLN A 129 21.72 1.27 26.08
N ARG A 130 22.20 2.37 25.49
CA ARG A 130 23.54 2.92 25.79
C ARG A 130 23.65 3.33 27.26
N LEU A 131 22.58 3.91 27.81
CA LEU A 131 22.56 4.36 29.19
C LEU A 131 22.57 3.19 30.18
N VAL A 132 21.75 2.18 29.94
CA VAL A 132 21.71 0.94 30.73
C VAL A 132 23.09 0.28 30.76
N GLU A 133 23.79 0.23 29.62
CA GLU A 133 25.15 -0.29 29.55
C GLU A 133 26.14 0.57 30.35
N LYS A 134 26.10 1.89 30.15
CA LYS A 134 27.01 2.85 30.82
C LYS A 134 26.88 2.80 32.35
N HIS A 135 25.65 2.66 32.86
CA HIS A 135 25.37 2.70 34.30
C HIS A 135 25.07 1.33 34.90
N ARG A 136 25.46 0.24 34.21
CA ARG A 136 25.15 -1.13 34.58
C ARG A 136 25.49 -1.48 36.03
N ALA A 137 26.68 -1.09 36.51
CA ALA A 137 27.11 -1.37 37.88
C ALA A 137 26.20 -0.70 38.93
N ALA A 138 25.82 0.58 38.72
CA ALA A 138 24.93 1.29 39.62
C ALA A 138 23.51 0.73 39.61
N LEU A 139 23.03 0.28 38.44
CA LEU A 139 21.73 -0.37 38.30
C LEU A 139 21.69 -1.74 38.98
N GLN A 140 22.80 -2.48 39.00
CA GLN A 140 22.89 -3.75 39.72
C GLN A 140 22.78 -3.58 41.24
N VAL A 141 23.30 -2.47 41.79
CA VAL A 141 23.21 -2.16 43.23
C VAL A 141 21.75 -2.01 43.70
N VAL A 142 20.88 -1.49 42.84
CA VAL A 142 19.44 -1.37 43.12
C VAL A 142 18.63 -2.57 42.63
N HIS A 143 19.30 -3.70 42.40
CA HIS A 143 18.68 -4.95 41.95
C HIS A 143 17.89 -4.82 40.64
N CYS A 144 18.30 -3.91 39.75
CA CYS A 144 17.73 -3.85 38.40
C CYS A 144 18.02 -5.19 37.68
N PRO A 145 16.99 -5.87 37.16
CA PRO A 145 17.16 -7.09 36.37
C PRO A 145 18.20 -6.91 35.24
N PRO A 146 19.16 -7.84 35.09
CA PRO A 146 20.20 -7.73 34.07
C PRO A 146 19.64 -7.84 32.64
N ASP A 147 18.44 -8.40 32.50
CA ASP A 147 17.79 -8.68 31.22
C ASP A 147 17.29 -7.43 30.51
N TYR A 148 17.15 -6.29 31.20
CA TYR A 148 16.64 -5.07 30.57
C TYR A 148 17.46 -4.62 29.37
N TYR A 149 18.79 -4.77 29.41
CA TYR A 149 19.65 -4.47 28.26
C TYR A 149 19.27 -5.32 27.03
N TRP A 150 19.05 -6.62 27.25
CA TRP A 150 18.68 -7.56 26.20
C TRP A 150 17.26 -7.33 25.70
N GLN A 151 16.32 -7.07 26.61
CA GLN A 151 14.94 -6.75 26.25
C GLN A 151 14.87 -5.51 25.35
N ILE A 152 15.58 -4.44 25.68
CA ILE A 152 15.65 -3.23 24.83
C ILE A 152 16.26 -3.56 23.46
N ARG A 153 17.36 -4.33 23.45
CA ARG A 153 18.04 -4.70 22.21
C ARG A 153 17.14 -5.51 21.29
N VAL A 154 16.43 -6.50 21.84
CA VAL A 154 15.47 -7.34 21.10
C VAL A 154 14.32 -6.50 20.57
N LEU A 155 13.67 -5.69 21.42
CA LEU A 155 12.56 -4.82 21.01
C LEU A 155 12.95 -3.86 19.88
N ARG A 156 14.14 -3.25 19.97
CA ARG A 156 14.64 -2.38 18.90
C ARG A 156 14.85 -3.16 17.59
N GLY A 157 15.45 -4.35 17.67
CA GLY A 157 15.67 -5.21 16.50
C GLY A 157 14.36 -5.63 15.83
N GLU A 158 13.37 -6.03 16.63
CA GLU A 158 12.03 -6.38 16.15
C GLU A 158 11.34 -5.20 15.48
N LEU A 159 11.25 -4.04 16.15
CA LEU A 159 10.64 -2.81 15.60
C LEU A 159 11.32 -2.35 14.30
N GLN A 160 12.64 -2.48 14.22
CA GLN A 160 13.40 -2.15 13.02
C GLN A 160 13.06 -3.12 11.87
N SER A 161 13.05 -4.43 12.15
CA SER A 161 12.75 -5.46 11.15
C SER A 161 11.31 -5.37 10.65
N MET A 162 10.32 -5.30 11.55
CA MET A 162 8.90 -5.18 11.19
C MET A 162 8.67 -3.95 10.33
N GLY A 163 9.24 -2.81 10.71
CA GLY A 163 9.02 -1.61 9.94
C GLY A 163 9.83 -1.51 8.63
N GLN A 164 10.86 -2.34 8.42
CA GLN A 164 11.44 -2.55 7.09
C GLN A 164 10.50 -3.37 6.21
N LYS A 165 9.91 -4.45 6.76
CA LYS A 165 8.92 -5.28 6.04
C LYS A 165 7.67 -4.48 5.67
N LEU A 166 7.12 -3.70 6.59
CA LEU A 166 5.98 -2.81 6.34
C LEU A 166 6.26 -1.87 5.16
N ASN A 167 7.43 -1.21 5.15
CA ASN A 167 7.81 -0.32 4.06
C ASN A 167 7.90 -1.06 2.72
N GLN A 168 8.44 -2.29 2.70
CA GLN A 168 8.53 -3.11 1.48
C GLN A 168 7.13 -3.47 0.96
N GLN A 169 6.22 -3.87 1.84
CA GLN A 169 4.84 -4.20 1.45
C GLN A 169 4.07 -2.98 0.95
N GLN A 170 4.20 -1.82 1.61
CA GLN A 170 3.57 -0.58 1.17
C GLN A 170 4.08 -0.13 -0.22
N VAL A 171 5.37 -0.33 -0.51
CA VAL A 171 5.93 -0.07 -1.84
C VAL A 171 5.34 -1.03 -2.88
N GLU A 172 5.25 -2.32 -2.56
CA GLU A 172 4.69 -3.33 -3.45
C GLU A 172 3.19 -3.10 -3.72
N GLN A 173 2.42 -2.78 -2.69
CA GLN A 173 1.01 -2.41 -2.78
C GLN A 173 0.82 -1.21 -3.73
N LYS A 174 1.58 -0.13 -3.54
CA LYS A 174 1.53 1.05 -4.44
C LYS A 174 1.91 0.69 -5.88
N ARG A 175 2.92 -0.16 -6.06
CA ARG A 175 3.35 -0.64 -7.38
C ARG A 175 2.23 -1.43 -8.07
N LEU A 176 1.56 -2.33 -7.36
CA LEU A 176 0.46 -3.13 -7.89
C LEU A 176 -0.77 -2.27 -8.21
N GLN A 177 -1.13 -1.33 -7.34
CA GLN A 177 -2.23 -0.38 -7.59
C GLN A 177 -1.96 0.47 -8.84
N SER A 178 -0.75 1.03 -8.96
CA SER A 178 -0.34 1.80 -10.14
C SER A 178 -0.35 0.95 -11.41
N LEU A 179 0.17 -0.27 -11.35
CA LEU A 179 0.16 -1.21 -12.47
C LEU A 179 -1.27 -1.56 -12.89
N ARG A 180 -2.15 -1.89 -11.94
CA ARG A 180 -3.56 -2.17 -12.20
C ARG A 180 -4.21 -1.01 -12.92
N LEU A 181 -4.06 0.20 -12.40
CA LEU A 181 -4.64 1.41 -12.96
C LEU A 181 -4.14 1.69 -14.39
N ALA A 182 -2.84 1.54 -14.63
CA ALA A 182 -2.26 1.69 -15.97
C ALA A 182 -2.82 0.66 -16.96
N ARG A 183 -2.96 -0.61 -16.56
CA ARG A 183 -3.52 -1.67 -17.42
C ARG A 183 -5.00 -1.46 -17.71
N MET A 184 -5.78 -1.02 -16.71
CA MET A 184 -7.19 -0.70 -16.91
C MET A 184 -7.38 0.52 -17.81
N ASN A 185 -6.62 1.59 -17.60
CA ASN A 185 -6.65 2.76 -18.47
C ASN A 185 -6.28 2.40 -19.92
N ALA A 186 -5.28 1.53 -20.13
CA ALA A 186 -4.92 1.05 -21.46
C ALA A 186 -6.05 0.22 -22.12
N LEU A 187 -6.73 -0.64 -21.34
CA LEU A 187 -7.90 -1.38 -21.83
C LEU A 187 -9.03 -0.42 -22.19
N TYR A 188 -9.33 0.55 -21.32
CA TYR A 188 -10.37 1.55 -21.54
C TYR A 188 -10.15 2.36 -22.81
N SER A 189 -8.93 2.85 -23.07
CA SER A 189 -8.60 3.59 -24.29
C SER A 189 -8.90 2.79 -25.56
N LYS A 190 -8.62 1.48 -25.56
CA LYS A 190 -8.93 0.61 -26.69
C LYS A 190 -10.44 0.39 -26.85
N VAL A 191 -11.14 0.12 -25.75
CA VAL A 191 -12.60 -0.03 -25.74
C VAL A 191 -13.28 1.24 -26.27
N LEU A 192 -12.83 2.41 -25.82
CA LEU A 192 -13.35 3.70 -26.24
C LEU A 192 -13.16 3.92 -27.75
N LEU A 193 -11.96 3.64 -28.26
CA LEU A 193 -11.67 3.72 -29.70
C LEU A 193 -12.62 2.84 -30.52
N ILE A 194 -12.80 1.58 -30.11
CA ILE A 194 -13.69 0.63 -30.81
C ILE A 194 -15.14 1.14 -30.79
N SER A 195 -15.63 1.58 -29.63
CA SER A 195 -16.96 2.16 -29.46
C SER A 195 -17.16 3.36 -30.39
N ASP A 196 -16.19 4.27 -30.48
CA ASP A 196 -16.31 5.48 -31.29
C ASP A 196 -16.22 5.21 -32.79
N VAL A 197 -15.43 4.22 -33.22
CA VAL A 197 -15.44 3.76 -34.62
C VAL A 197 -16.76 3.06 -34.95
N ALA A 198 -17.26 2.19 -34.07
CA ALA A 198 -18.53 1.49 -34.28
C ALA A 198 -19.70 2.47 -34.47
N LYS A 199 -19.76 3.56 -33.70
CA LYS A 199 -20.79 4.62 -33.88
C LYS A 199 -20.76 5.27 -35.26
N LYS A 200 -19.58 5.36 -35.89
CA LYS A 200 -19.40 5.99 -37.21
C LYS A 200 -19.64 5.01 -38.36
N VAL A 201 -19.26 3.75 -38.18
CA VAL A 201 -19.39 2.70 -39.21
C VAL A 201 -20.82 2.19 -39.30
N PHE A 202 -21.50 2.06 -38.16
CA PHE A 202 -22.82 1.44 -38.06
C PHE A 202 -23.94 2.48 -37.88
N THR A 203 -23.80 3.67 -38.46
CA THR A 203 -24.77 4.78 -38.31
C THR A 203 -26.22 4.36 -38.59
N ASP A 204 -26.43 3.49 -39.57
CA ASP A 204 -27.74 3.01 -39.99
C ASP A 204 -28.16 1.70 -39.29
N GLN A 205 -27.33 1.18 -38.39
CA GLN A 205 -27.53 -0.07 -37.66
C GLN A 205 -27.49 0.17 -36.15
N PRO A 206 -28.52 0.82 -35.57
CA PRO A 206 -28.54 1.20 -34.16
C PRO A 206 -28.40 -0.01 -33.21
N GLN A 207 -28.92 -1.17 -33.61
CA GLN A 207 -28.77 -2.42 -32.87
C GLN A 207 -27.30 -2.82 -32.71
N VAL A 208 -26.47 -2.64 -33.74
CA VAL A 208 -25.03 -2.93 -33.69
C VAL A 208 -24.30 -1.90 -32.85
N ILE A 209 -24.65 -0.62 -32.96
CA ILE A 209 -24.08 0.44 -32.10
C ILE A 209 -24.30 0.12 -30.62
N ASP A 210 -25.50 -0.32 -30.24
CA ASP A 210 -25.82 -0.64 -28.85
C ASP A 210 -24.96 -1.79 -28.29
N MET A 211 -24.49 -2.72 -29.14
CA MET A 211 -23.58 -3.80 -28.73
C MET A 211 -22.18 -3.32 -28.37
N PHE A 212 -21.72 -2.19 -28.94
CA PHE A 212 -20.40 -1.60 -28.66
C PHE A 212 -20.47 -0.44 -27.65
N LYS A 213 -21.65 -0.16 -27.12
CA LYS A 213 -21.90 1.03 -26.30
C LYS A 213 -21.33 0.86 -24.91
N LEU A 214 -20.51 1.84 -24.51
CA LEU A 214 -20.10 1.98 -23.12
C LEU A 214 -21.31 2.31 -22.24
N PRO A 215 -21.42 1.76 -21.02
CA PRO A 215 -22.46 2.14 -20.08
C PRO A 215 -22.49 3.66 -19.93
N LYS A 216 -23.65 4.26 -20.17
CA LYS A 216 -23.89 5.64 -19.77
C LYS A 216 -23.79 5.69 -18.25
N GLN A 217 -23.16 6.74 -17.73
CA GLN A 217 -23.02 7.01 -16.31
C GLN A 217 -24.30 6.62 -15.54
N LEU A 218 -24.14 5.98 -14.37
CA LEU A 218 -25.03 6.32 -13.27
C LEU A 218 -24.73 7.79 -12.97
N ALA A 219 -25.49 8.68 -13.59
CA ALA A 219 -25.48 10.08 -13.24
C ALA A 219 -25.84 10.17 -11.75
N THR A 220 -24.85 10.54 -10.93
CA THR A 220 -25.00 11.28 -9.68
C THR A 220 -26.30 11.04 -8.92
N ALA A 221 -26.27 10.17 -7.90
CA ALA A 221 -27.02 10.49 -6.69
C ALA A 221 -26.14 11.45 -5.88
N VAL A 222 -26.55 12.71 -5.91
CA VAL A 222 -26.11 13.80 -5.03
C VAL A 222 -26.29 13.40 -3.57
#